data_AF-A0A160P4G1-F1
#
_entry.id   AF-A0A160P4G1-F1
#
_cell.length_a   1.000
_cell.length_b   1.000
_cell.length_c   1.000
_cell.angle_alpha   90.00
_cell.angle_beta   90.00
_cell.angle_gamma   90.00
#
_symmetry.space_group_name_H-M   'P 1'
#
loop_
_entity.id
_entity.type
_entity.pdbx_description
1 polymer ?
#
loop_
_entity_poly.entity_id
_entity_poly.type
_entity_poly.pdbx_seq_one_letter_code
_entity_poly.pdbx_strand_id
1 'polypeptide(L)'
;MLREFLRRGRATYSELSAALPALSDKVLSDRLSQLTGAGVIERHRTAGWPPRVHYVLTARGRALEPVMHSMWEWGTARRQDAHSPSVRPAETS
;
A
#
# COMPACT_ATOMS: atom_id res chain seq x y z
N MET A 1 -2.11 -0.28 0.56
CA MET A 1 -2.13 -0.17 2.03
C MET A 1 -0.78 0.26 2.59
N LEU A 2 0.33 -0.43 2.32
CA LEU A 2 1.67 -0.02 2.78
C LEU A 2 2.08 1.41 2.35
N ARG A 3 1.72 1.83 1.13
CA ARG A 3 1.79 3.24 0.67
C ARG A 3 1.17 4.23 1.66
N GLU A 4 0.03 3.85 2.24
CA GLU A 4 -0.71 4.72 3.15
C GLU A 4 0.06 4.93 4.45
N PHE A 5 0.66 3.84 4.93
CA PHE A 5 1.52 3.88 6.10
C PHE A 5 2.80 4.68 5.88
N LEU A 6 3.44 4.57 4.72
CA LEU A 6 4.60 5.42 4.42
C LEU A 6 4.22 6.90 4.37
N ARG A 7 3.06 7.24 3.81
CA ARG A 7 2.63 8.63 3.72
C ARG A 7 2.27 9.26 5.06
N ARG A 8 1.63 8.51 5.96
CA ARG A 8 1.09 9.04 7.23
C ARG A 8 1.90 8.66 8.48
N GLY A 9 2.80 7.67 8.38
CA GLY A 9 3.56 7.09 9.50
C GLY A 9 2.72 6.24 10.46
N ARG A 10 1.46 6.63 10.68
CA ARG A 10 0.45 5.93 11.49
C ARG A 10 -0.96 6.10 10.89
N ALA A 11 -1.85 5.14 11.16
CA ALA A 11 -3.25 5.23 10.77
C ALA A 11 -4.15 4.37 11.67
N THR A 12 -5.41 4.77 11.84
CA THR A 12 -6.48 3.97 12.46
C THR A 12 -7.15 3.06 11.43
N TYR A 13 -7.93 2.08 11.90
CA TYR A 13 -8.70 1.21 10.99
C TYR A 13 -9.65 2.01 10.09
N SER A 14 -10.39 2.97 10.67
CA SER A 14 -11.34 3.80 9.94
C SER A 14 -10.67 4.64 8.85
N GLU A 15 -9.50 5.22 9.14
CA GLU A 15 -8.73 5.98 8.13
C GLU A 15 -8.22 5.08 7.00
N LEU A 16 -7.87 3.83 7.30
CA LEU A 16 -7.43 2.87 6.29
C LEU A 16 -8.59 2.36 5.43
N SER A 17 -9.74 2.07 6.04
CA SER A 17 -10.95 1.66 5.34
C SER A 17 -11.45 2.78 4.41
N ALA A 18 -11.49 4.03 4.90
CA ALA A 18 -11.83 5.19 4.09
C ALA A 18 -10.84 5.45 2.94
N ALA A 19 -9.54 5.22 3.15
CA ALA A 19 -8.51 5.41 2.11
C ALA A 19 -8.46 4.25 1.09
N LEU A 20 -9.06 3.10 1.40
CA LEU A 20 -9.01 1.88 0.59
C LEU A 20 -10.42 1.28 0.40
N PRO A 21 -11.38 2.04 -0.18
CA PRO A 21 -12.78 1.61 -0.27
C PRO A 21 -12.99 0.35 -1.13
N ALA A 22 -12.02 -0.02 -1.96
CA ALA A 22 -12.05 -1.25 -2.76
C ALA A 22 -11.73 -2.53 -1.96
N LEU A 23 -11.24 -2.41 -0.72
CA LEU A 23 -10.97 -3.56 0.14
C LEU A 23 -12.16 -3.82 1.06
N SER A 24 -12.61 -5.07 1.13
CA SER A 24 -13.56 -5.47 2.16
C SER A 24 -12.93 -5.44 3.55
N ASP A 25 -13.76 -5.30 4.58
CA ASP A 25 -13.30 -5.27 5.98
C ASP A 25 -12.51 -6.53 6.37
N LYS A 26 -12.94 -7.70 5.88
CA LYS A 26 -12.21 -8.96 6.08
C LYS A 26 -10.82 -8.89 5.48
N VAL A 27 -10.70 -8.45 4.22
CA VAL A 27 -9.39 -8.34 3.56
C VAL A 27 -8.50 -7.32 4.25
N LEU A 28 -9.04 -6.16 4.64
CA LEU A 28 -8.28 -5.16 5.37
C LEU A 28 -7.75 -5.72 6.71
N SER A 29 -8.61 -6.39 7.46
CA SER A 29 -8.25 -7.02 8.74
C SER A 29 -7.19 -8.12 8.56
N ASP A 30 -7.37 -9.00 7.58
CA ASP A 30 -6.42 -10.08 7.27
C ASP A 30 -5.04 -9.51 6.89
N ARG A 31 -5.01 -8.43 6.09
CA ARG A 31 -3.76 -7.75 5.71
C ARG A 31 -3.08 -7.06 6.88
N LEU A 32 -3.83 -6.41 7.76
CA LEU A 32 -3.28 -5.79 8.97
C LEU A 32 -2.70 -6.83 9.91
N SER A 33 -3.37 -7.98 10.06
CA SER A 33 -2.88 -9.13 10.82
C SER A 33 -1.56 -9.65 10.24
N GLN A 34 -1.50 -9.87 8.93
CA GLN A 34 -0.27 -10.32 8.25
C GLN A 34 0.91 -9.36 8.44
N LEU A 35 0.68 -8.05 8.24
CA LEU A 35 1.74 -7.05 8.41
C LEU A 35 2.19 -6.90 9.85
N THR A 36 1.27 -7.08 10.81
CA THR A 36 1.62 -7.09 12.23
C THR A 36 2.44 -8.33 12.57
N GLY A 37 2.01 -9.50 12.11
CA GLY A 37 2.75 -10.76 12.30
C GLY A 37 4.13 -10.78 11.63
N ALA A 38 4.29 -10.08 10.51
CA ALA A 38 5.57 -9.89 9.82
C ALA A 38 6.46 -8.80 10.46
N GLY A 39 6.00 -8.12 11.51
CA GLY A 39 6.74 -7.04 12.18
C GLY A 39 6.93 -5.79 11.33
N VAL A 40 6.09 -5.58 10.31
CA VAL A 40 6.11 -4.40 9.44
C VAL A 40 5.37 -3.23 10.09
N ILE A 41 4.28 -3.54 10.78
CA ILE A 41 3.50 -2.58 11.57
C ILE A 41 3.33 -3.08 12.99
N GLU A 42 3.12 -2.15 13.91
CA GLU A 42 2.73 -2.43 15.29
C GLU A 42 1.34 -1.86 15.56
N ARG A 43 0.58 -2.57 16.39
CA ARG A 43 -0.74 -2.14 16.85
C ARG A 43 -0.64 -1.51 18.23
N HIS A 44 -0.85 -0.20 18.29
CA HIS A 44 -0.82 0.60 19.51
C HIS A 44 -2.23 0.91 19.97
N ARG A 45 -2.55 0.59 21.23
CA ARG A 45 -3.82 0.97 21.86
C ARG A 45 -3.57 2.17 22.77
N THR A 46 -4.23 3.27 22.49
CA THR A 46 -4.19 4.45 23.36
C THR A 46 -5.37 4.39 24.31
N ALA A 47 -5.09 4.30 25.61
CA ALA A 47 -6.10 4.39 26.66
C ALA A 47 -6.63 5.83 26.75
N GLY A 48 -7.95 5.97 26.89
CA GLY A 48 -8.65 7.26 26.89
C GLY A 48 -10.10 7.09 26.46
N TRP A 49 -10.88 8.17 26.47
CA TRP A 49 -12.26 8.19 25.99
C TRP A 49 -12.39 9.02 24.71
N PRO A 50 -12.80 8.44 23.57
CA PRO A 50 -12.92 7.01 23.30
C PRO A 50 -11.55 6.33 23.11
N PRO A 51 -11.42 5.03 23.42
CA PRO A 51 -10.19 4.29 23.18
C PRO A 51 -9.92 4.22 21.67
N ARG A 52 -8.67 4.43 21.27
CA ARG A 52 -8.26 4.39 19.86
C ARG A 52 -7.16 3.37 19.62
N VAL A 53 -7.24 2.74 18.45
CA VAL A 53 -6.25 1.80 17.94
C VAL A 53 -5.55 2.44 16.76
N HIS A 54 -4.24 2.55 16.87
CA HIS A 54 -3.36 3.02 15.81
C HIS A 54 -2.49 1.87 15.32
N TYR A 55 -2.25 1.83 14.03
CA TYR A 55 -1.26 1.01 13.38
C TYR A 55 -0.09 1.92 12.99
N VAL A 56 1.14 1.54 13.33
CA VAL A 56 2.33 2.37 13.14
C VAL A 56 3.40 1.54 12.43
N LEU A 57 4.12 2.13 11.48
CA LEU A 57 5.27 1.45 10.89
C LEU A 57 6.38 1.24 11.91
N THR A 58 6.91 0.03 11.92
CA THR A 58 8.15 -0.29 12.62
C THR A 58 9.36 0.26 11.84
N ALA A 59 10.54 0.24 12.45
CA ALA A 59 11.78 0.53 11.74
C ALA A 59 11.99 -0.42 10.53
N ARG A 60 11.67 -1.71 10.71
CA ARG A 60 11.71 -2.70 9.64
C ARG A 60 10.72 -2.39 8.52
N GLY A 61 9.51 -1.95 8.86
CA GLY A 61 8.51 -1.56 7.88
C GLY A 61 8.92 -0.34 7.06
N ARG A 62 9.57 0.65 7.70
CA ARG A 62 10.15 1.81 7.01
C ARG A 62 11.28 1.40 6.05
N ALA A 63 12.11 0.43 6.42
CA ALA A 63 13.18 -0.06 5.56
C ALA A 63 12.69 -0.74 4.25
N LEU A 64 11.40 -1.05 4.13
CA LEU A 64 10.80 -1.57 2.89
C LEU A 64 10.45 -0.48 1.86
N GLU A 65 10.55 0.80 2.22
CA GLU A 65 10.23 1.91 1.32
C GLU A 65 10.96 1.86 -0.02
N PRO A 66 12.30 1.64 -0.08
CA PRO A 66 13.01 1.59 -1.37
C PRO A 66 12.51 0.45 -2.27
N VAL A 67 12.22 -0.72 -1.70
CA VAL A 67 11.71 -1.87 -2.45
C VAL A 67 10.36 -1.55 -3.07
N MET A 68 9.45 -0.93 -2.31
CA MET A 68 8.15 -0.54 -2.82
C MET A 68 8.24 0.56 -3.88
N HIS A 69 9.19 1.49 -3.74
CA HIS A 69 9.47 2.49 -4.75
C HIS A 69 9.89 1.84 -6.07
N SER A 70 10.87 0.93 -6.03
CA SER A 70 11.33 0.21 -7.24
C SER A 70 10.22 -0.62 -7.90
N MET A 71 9.36 -1.29 -7.11
CA MET A 71 8.20 -2.00 -7.64
C MET A 71 7.22 -1.06 -8.36
N TRP A 72 7.06 0.15 -7.83
CA TRP A 72 6.22 1.17 -8.44
C TRP A 72 6.80 1.70 -9.74
N GLU A 73 8.08 2.08 -9.72
CA GLU A 73 8.80 2.56 -10.90
C GLU A 73 8.71 1.56 -12.04
N TRP A 74 8.98 0.28 -11.75
CA TRP A 74 8.83 -0.81 -12.71
C TRP A 74 7.40 -0.90 -13.28
N GLY A 75 6.38 -0.83 -12.41
CA GLY A 75 4.98 -0.89 -12.82
C GLY A 75 4.54 0.34 -13.65
N THR A 76 5.16 1.49 -13.43
CA THR A 76 4.90 2.71 -14.22
C THR A 76 5.62 2.72 -15.55
N ALA A 77 6.86 2.22 -15.63
CA ALA A 77 7.63 2.14 -16.87
C ALA A 77 6.89 1.29 -17.93
N ARG A 78 6.33 0.15 -17.53
CA ARG A 78 5.58 -0.73 -18.46
C ARG A 78 4.27 -0.14 -18.98
N ARG A 79 3.70 0.83 -18.27
CA ARG A 79 2.47 1.53 -18.72
C ARG A 79 2.78 2.52 -19.85
N GLN A 80 4.03 2.96 -19.95
CA GLN A 80 4.51 3.84 -21.02
C GLN A 80 4.81 3.05 -22.30
N ASP A 81 5.33 1.82 -22.18
CA ASP A 81 5.56 0.93 -23.33
C ASP A 81 4.26 0.45 -24.00
N ALA A 82 3.18 0.31 -23.22
CA ALA A 82 1.87 -0.10 -23.72
C ALA A 82 1.11 1.00 -24.51
N HIS A 83 1.68 2.19 -24.66
CA HIS A 83 1.11 3.32 -25.42
C HIS A 83 1.88 3.65 -26.71
N SER A 84 2.82 2.82 -27.16
CA SER A 84 3.34 2.94 -28.53
C SER A 84 2.22 2.61 -29.53
N PRO A 85 1.82 3.55 -30.42
CA PRO A 85 0.82 3.27 -31.43
C PRO A 85 1.37 2.20 -32.37
N SER A 86 0.56 1.17 -32.60
CA SER A 86 0.81 0.10 -33.57
C SER A 86 1.26 0.70 -34.91
N VAL A 87 2.54 0.49 -35.24
CA VAL A 87 3.03 0.67 -36.61
C VAL A 87 2.43 -0.48 -37.40
N ARG A 88 1.32 -0.21 -38.11
CA ARG A 88 0.83 -1.10 -39.15
C ARG A 88 1.93 -1.18 -40.22
N PRO A 89 2.48 -2.36 -40.54
CA PRO A 89 3.34 -2.47 -41.71
C PRO A 89 2.49 -2.14 -42.93
N ALA A 90 2.95 -1.15 -43.69
CA ALA A 90 2.33 -0.75 -44.94
C ALA A 90 2.28 -1.97 -45.88
N GLU A 91 1.11 -2.14 -46.47
CA GLU A 91 0.89 -3.01 -47.62
C GLU A 91 2.01 -2.78 -48.64
N THR A 92 2.60 -3.85 -49.15
CA THR A 92 3.33 -3.82 -50.41
C THR A 92 3.03 -5.10 -51.17
N SER A 93 2.25 -4.91 -52.23
CA SER A 93 2.07 -5.71 -53.46
C SER A 93 1.42 -7.08 -53.40
#